data_AF-A0A959T7V1-F1
#
_entry.id   AF-A0A959T7V1-F1
#
_cell.length_a   1.000
_cell.length_b   1.000
_cell.length_c   1.000
_cell.angle_alpha   90.00
_cell.angle_beta   90.00
_cell.angle_gamma   90.00
#
_symmetry.space_group_name_H-M   'P 1'
#
loop_
_entity.id
_entity.type
_entity.pdbx_description
1 polymer ?
#
loop_
_entity_poly.entity_id
_entity_poly.type
_entity_poly.pdbx_seq_one_letter_code
_entity_poly.pdbx_strand_id
1 'polypeptide(L)'
;VTLTLYRDCGPTNTNGVGFDTEVEIGVFDDQGAHLFSEFFPFTTSDTVPVQLNNPCLSVTPTICVERAAYSGVIQLPGTGGFSLAYQRCCRTPATVNVQAPNTQGLTCSILVPPASLGPNDSPVFNDYPPIAMCVGEPFVFDHSA
;
A
#
# COMPACT_ATOMS: atom_id res chain seq x y z
N VAL A 1 3.61 8.94 -10.47
CA VAL A 1 2.71 8.06 -9.69
C VAL A 1 3.58 7.14 -8.87
N THR A 2 3.27 6.99 -7.58
CA THR A 2 4.01 6.11 -6.67
C THR A 2 3.03 5.23 -5.90
N LEU A 3 3.21 3.91 -5.97
CA LEU A 3 2.48 2.93 -5.18
C LEU A 3 3.43 2.36 -4.12
N THR A 4 3.10 2.57 -2.85
CA THR A 4 3.84 2.00 -1.71
C THR A 4 3.07 0.80 -1.16
N LEU A 5 3.72 -0.37 -1.13
CA LEU A 5 3.16 -1.61 -0.59
C LEU A 5 3.97 -2.09 0.61
N TYR A 6 3.26 -2.70 1.56
CA TYR A 6 3.84 -3.33 2.74
C TYR A 6 3.52 -4.83 2.70
N ARG A 7 4.48 -5.67 3.07
CA ARG A 7 4.28 -7.12 3.21
C ARG A 7 4.87 -7.64 4.50
N ASP A 8 4.34 -8.76 4.95
CA ASP A 8 4.92 -9.59 6.00
C ASP A 8 6.16 -10.34 5.49
N CYS A 9 7.31 -10.13 6.13
CA CYS A 9 8.55 -10.88 5.91
C CYS A 9 8.90 -11.79 7.09
N GLY A 10 7.98 -11.94 8.05
CA GLY A 10 8.17 -12.74 9.25
C GLY A 10 7.87 -14.22 9.04
N PRO A 11 7.91 -15.02 10.12
CA PRO A 11 7.64 -16.45 10.09
C PRO A 11 6.24 -16.82 9.60
N THR A 12 5.30 -15.87 9.62
CA THR A 12 3.93 -16.04 9.14
C THR A 12 3.79 -15.99 7.62
N ASN A 13 4.82 -15.52 6.88
CA ASN A 13 4.90 -15.64 5.43
C ASN A 13 5.38 -17.04 5.02
N THR A 14 4.61 -18.07 5.40
CA THR A 14 4.96 -19.48 5.18
C THR A 14 5.04 -19.88 3.70
N ASN A 15 4.35 -19.13 2.83
CA ASN A 15 4.35 -19.34 1.38
C ASN A 15 5.53 -18.64 0.68
N GLY A 16 6.34 -17.85 1.39
CA GLY A 16 7.47 -17.12 0.83
C GLY A 16 7.06 -16.10 -0.24
N VAL A 17 5.89 -15.48 -0.08
CA VAL A 17 5.34 -14.58 -1.11
C VAL A 17 6.14 -13.30 -1.17
N GLY A 18 6.62 -12.98 -2.37
CA GLY A 18 7.37 -11.79 -2.68
C GLY A 18 6.51 -10.59 -3.09
N PHE A 19 7.19 -9.45 -3.27
CA PHE A 19 6.69 -8.33 -4.04
C PHE A 19 6.60 -8.76 -5.51
N ASP A 20 5.60 -8.27 -6.23
CA ASP A 20 5.47 -8.60 -7.66
C ASP A 20 6.64 -7.97 -8.41
N THR A 21 7.19 -8.67 -9.41
CA THR A 21 8.29 -8.12 -10.23
C THR A 21 7.87 -6.88 -10.99
N GLU A 22 6.56 -6.70 -11.19
CA GLU A 22 5.93 -5.56 -11.82
C GLU A 22 4.51 -5.41 -11.28
N VAL A 23 4.03 -4.18 -11.09
CA VAL A 23 2.64 -3.89 -10.69
C VAL A 23 1.88 -3.28 -11.85
N GLU A 24 0.63 -3.72 -12.03
CA GLU A 24 -0.32 -3.16 -12.99
C GLU A 24 -1.14 -2.05 -12.34
N ILE A 25 -1.10 -0.85 -12.91
CA ILE A 25 -1.93 0.30 -12.55
C ILE A 25 -2.94 0.52 -13.67
N GLY A 26 -4.21 0.22 -13.40
CA GLY A 26 -5.31 0.50 -14.33
C GLY A 26 -5.66 1.99 -14.35
N VAL A 27 -5.92 2.51 -15.55
CA VAL A 27 -6.36 3.89 -15.81
C VAL A 27 -7.81 3.85 -16.30
N PHE A 28 -8.67 4.63 -15.65
CA PHE A 28 -10.10 4.69 -15.94
C PHE A 28 -10.53 6.14 -16.18
N ASP A 29 -11.49 6.35 -17.08
CA ASP A 29 -12.10 7.67 -17.28
C ASP A 29 -13.05 8.05 -16.13
N ASP A 30 -13.64 9.24 -16.23
CA ASP A 30 -14.58 9.78 -15.23
C ASP A 30 -15.94 9.07 -15.22
N GLN A 31 -16.23 8.22 -16.22
CA GLN A 31 -17.37 7.31 -16.23
C GLN A 31 -17.03 5.92 -15.69
N GLY A 32 -15.77 5.67 -15.34
CA GLY A 32 -15.29 4.40 -14.81
C GLY A 32 -14.98 3.35 -15.88
N ALA A 33 -14.93 3.72 -17.17
CA ALA A 33 -14.50 2.80 -18.21
C ALA A 33 -12.98 2.64 -18.16
N HIS A 34 -12.51 1.39 -18.25
CA HIS A 34 -11.08 1.11 -18.37
C HIS A 34 -10.56 1.61 -19.71
N LEU A 35 -9.48 2.38 -19.67
CA LEU A 35 -8.82 2.92 -20.87
C LEU A 35 -7.61 2.07 -21.25
N PHE A 36 -6.69 1.89 -20.30
CA PHE A 36 -5.46 1.11 -20.44
C PHE A 36 -4.85 0.84 -19.06
N SER A 37 -3.76 0.06 -19.03
CA SER A 37 -2.98 -0.19 -17.83
C SER A 37 -1.51 0.17 -18.07
N GLU A 38 -0.86 0.67 -17.02
CA GLU A 38 0.58 0.94 -16.98
C GLU A 38 1.27 -0.02 -16.02
N PHE A 39 2.54 -0.32 -16.30
CA PHE A 39 3.29 -1.35 -15.60
C PHE A 39 4.55 -0.77 -14.98
N PHE A 40 4.67 -0.86 -13.65
CA PHE A 40 5.83 -0.32 -12.93
C PHE A 40 6.70 -1.45 -12.38
N PRO A 41 8.00 -1.51 -12.73
CA PRO A 41 8.88 -2.58 -12.30
C PRO A 41 9.22 -2.46 -10.82
N PHE A 42 9.45 -3.61 -10.18
CA PHE A 42 10.07 -3.66 -8.85
C PHE A 42 11.50 -3.11 -8.92
N THR A 43 11.87 -2.32 -7.92
CA THR A 43 13.21 -1.73 -7.82
C THR A 43 13.94 -2.26 -6.60
N THR A 44 13.45 -1.92 -5.41
CA THR A 44 14.01 -2.34 -4.13
C THR A 44 12.93 -2.35 -3.05
N SER A 45 13.24 -3.01 -1.94
CA SER A 45 12.46 -2.96 -0.71
C SER A 45 13.36 -2.84 0.49
N ASP A 46 12.86 -2.18 1.54
CA ASP A 46 13.56 -2.03 2.81
C ASP A 46 12.70 -2.57 3.95
N THR A 47 13.34 -2.99 5.04
CA THR A 47 12.65 -3.40 6.26
C THR A 47 12.10 -2.18 7.00
N VAL A 48 10.87 -2.27 7.48
CA VAL A 48 10.24 -1.25 8.30
C VAL A 48 10.75 -1.39 9.73
N PRO A 49 11.39 -0.36 10.31
CA PRO A 49 11.91 -0.44 11.66
C PRO A 49 10.81 -0.71 12.69
N VAL A 50 11.06 -1.65 13.60
CA VAL A 50 10.15 -1.93 14.72
C VAL A 50 10.48 -0.97 15.86
N GLN A 51 9.73 0.13 15.98
CA GLN A 51 9.86 1.02 17.12
C GLN A 51 8.99 0.54 18.27
N LEU A 52 9.61 -0.16 19.23
CA LEU A 52 8.98 -0.61 20.47
C LEU A 52 9.09 0.50 21.52
N ASN A 53 8.15 1.44 21.52
CA ASN A 53 8.10 2.53 22.49
C ASN A 53 7.37 2.15 23.80
N ASN A 54 6.85 0.92 23.92
CA ASN A 54 6.06 0.49 25.07
C ASN A 54 6.62 -0.80 25.73
N PRO A 55 6.78 -0.82 27.08
CA PRO A 55 7.31 -1.96 27.83
C PRO A 55 6.51 -3.26 27.73
N CYS A 56 5.25 -3.23 27.26
CA CYS A 56 4.47 -4.46 27.04
C CYS A 56 5.06 -5.33 25.91
N LEU A 57 5.79 -4.72 24.99
CA LEU A 57 6.40 -5.39 23.86
C LEU A 57 7.71 -6.03 24.29
N SER A 58 7.60 -7.14 25.03
CA SER A 58 8.76 -8.00 25.28
C SER A 58 9.25 -8.60 23.95
N VAL A 59 10.56 -8.48 23.71
CA VAL A 59 11.23 -8.86 22.47
C VAL A 59 11.01 -10.35 22.18
N THR A 60 10.03 -10.63 21.33
CA THR A 60 9.98 -11.85 20.54
C THR A 60 10.06 -11.37 19.10
N PRO A 61 11.26 -11.30 18.46
CA PRO A 61 11.42 -10.66 17.17
C PRO A 61 10.98 -11.66 16.10
N THR A 62 9.67 -11.83 15.98
CA THR A 62 9.03 -12.55 14.89
C THR A 62 8.26 -11.60 13.97
N ILE A 63 8.12 -10.33 14.34
CA ILE A 63 7.46 -9.32 13.51
C ILE A 63 8.49 -8.76 12.52
N CYS A 64 8.18 -8.92 11.23
CA CYS A 64 8.97 -8.36 10.14
C CYS A 64 8.02 -7.82 9.09
N VAL A 65 8.19 -6.55 8.73
CA VAL A 65 7.47 -5.92 7.62
C VAL A 65 8.49 -5.33 6.67
N GLU A 66 8.32 -5.58 5.37
CA GLU A 66 9.08 -4.92 4.31
C GLU A 66 8.17 -3.95 3.56
N ARG A 67 8.77 -2.87 3.06
CA ARG A 67 8.13 -1.85 2.23
C ARG A 67 8.80 -1.79 0.87
N ALA A 68 8.00 -1.79 -0.19
CA ALA A 68 8.45 -1.51 -1.56
C ALA A 68 7.70 -0.31 -2.13
N ALA A 69 8.39 0.48 -2.96
CA ALA A 69 7.79 1.58 -3.72
C ALA A 69 7.95 1.31 -5.21
N TYR A 70 6.83 1.27 -5.92
CA TYR A 70 6.76 1.22 -7.37
C TYR A 70 6.46 2.62 -7.88
N SER A 71 7.28 3.13 -8.79
CA SER A 71 7.12 4.49 -9.29
C SER A 71 7.28 4.55 -10.80
N GLY A 72 6.50 5.42 -11.41
CA GLY A 72 6.52 5.64 -12.84
C GLY A 72 5.69 6.85 -13.25
N VAL A 73 5.71 7.14 -14.55
CA VAL A 73 4.98 8.24 -15.17
C VAL A 73 3.90 7.64 -16.06
N ILE A 74 2.65 8.04 -15.84
CA ILE A 74 1.51 7.66 -16.67
C ILE A 74 1.18 8.85 -17.56
N GLN A 75 1.11 8.64 -18.88
CA GLN A 75 0.65 9.65 -19.83
C GLN A 75 -0.86 9.55 -19.98
N LEU A 76 -1.59 10.52 -19.44
CA LEU A 76 -3.06 10.52 -19.46
C LEU A 76 -3.60 11.09 -20.79
N PRO A 77 -4.63 10.48 -21.38
CA PRO A 77 -5.19 10.92 -22.65
C PRO A 77 -6.08 12.15 -22.44
N GLY A 78 -5.50 13.35 -22.52
CA GLY A 78 -6.24 14.61 -22.44
C GLY A 78 -6.18 15.26 -21.06
N THR A 79 -7.17 16.11 -20.75
CA THR A 79 -7.16 17.00 -19.58
C THR A 79 -8.29 16.77 -18.57
N GLY A 80 -9.10 15.72 -18.79
CA GLY A 80 -10.16 15.30 -17.88
C GLY A 80 -9.63 14.71 -16.56
N GLY A 81 -10.54 14.29 -15.69
CA GLY A 81 -10.19 13.55 -14.48
C GLY A 81 -10.06 12.06 -14.79
N PHE A 82 -9.16 11.38 -14.08
CA PHE A 82 -8.89 9.96 -14.27
C PHE A 82 -8.81 9.24 -12.94
N SER A 83 -9.37 8.04 -12.86
CA SER A 83 -9.14 7.16 -11.71
C SER A 83 -7.99 6.22 -12.01
N LEU A 84 -7.04 6.13 -11.08
CA LEU A 84 -5.98 5.13 -11.10
C LEU A 84 -6.28 4.07 -10.06
N ALA A 85 -6.11 2.79 -10.38
CA ALA A 85 -6.31 1.70 -9.44
C ALA A 85 -5.25 0.61 -9.58
N TYR A 86 -4.67 0.22 -8.45
CA TYR A 86 -3.94 -1.03 -8.27
C TYR A 86 -4.84 -2.03 -7.54
N GLN A 87 -4.83 -3.28 -7.98
CA GLN A 87 -5.53 -4.37 -7.32
C GLN A 87 -4.59 -5.56 -7.16
N ARG A 88 -4.58 -6.13 -5.96
CA ARG A 88 -3.93 -7.42 -5.71
C ARG A 88 -4.90 -8.35 -5.02
N CYS A 89 -4.98 -9.57 -5.54
CA CYS A 89 -5.69 -10.60 -4.83
C CYS A 89 -4.97 -10.89 -3.51
N CYS A 90 -5.82 -10.99 -2.51
CA CYS A 90 -5.67 -11.84 -1.36
C CYS A 90 -4.74 -11.29 -0.27
N ARG A 91 -5.30 -11.19 0.93
CA ARG A 91 -4.53 -10.92 2.14
C ARG A 91 -3.79 -12.19 2.57
N THR A 92 -2.75 -11.99 3.37
CA THR A 92 -2.05 -13.12 4.00
C THR A 92 -3.02 -13.96 4.85
N PRO A 93 -2.97 -15.30 4.79
CA PRO A 93 -3.75 -16.17 5.67
C PRO A 93 -3.49 -15.94 7.17
N ALA A 94 -2.36 -15.30 7.51
CA ALA A 94 -2.05 -14.90 8.89
C ALA A 94 -2.97 -13.78 9.42
N THR A 95 -3.79 -13.16 8.57
CA THR A 95 -4.74 -12.12 8.96
C THR A 95 -5.90 -12.75 9.74
N VAL A 96 -5.97 -12.52 11.04
CA VAL A 96 -6.98 -13.13 11.94
C VAL A 96 -8.24 -12.28 12.15
N ASN A 97 -8.26 -11.03 11.67
CA ASN A 97 -9.35 -10.07 11.92
C ASN A 97 -10.31 -9.88 10.73
N VAL A 98 -10.20 -10.71 9.69
CA VAL A 98 -11.12 -10.70 8.55
C VAL A 98 -11.53 -12.13 8.19
N GLN A 99 -12.75 -12.30 7.67
CA GLN A 99 -13.23 -13.61 7.21
C GLN A 99 -12.60 -13.99 5.87
N ALA A 100 -12.12 -15.24 5.76
CA ALA A 100 -11.50 -15.78 4.54
C ALA A 100 -10.45 -14.81 3.93
N PRO A 101 -9.37 -14.47 4.66
CA PRO A 101 -8.39 -13.45 4.22
C PRO A 101 -7.77 -13.75 2.85
N ASN A 102 -7.57 -15.04 2.54
CA ASN A 102 -7.06 -15.51 1.27
C ASN A 102 -8.03 -15.31 0.08
N THR A 103 -9.24 -14.81 0.31
CA THR A 103 -10.19 -14.42 -0.75
C THR A 103 -10.49 -12.92 -0.75
N GLN A 104 -9.88 -12.14 0.15
CA GLN A 104 -10.08 -10.69 0.22
C GLN A 104 -8.94 -9.94 -0.46
N GLY A 105 -9.26 -9.14 -1.49
CA GLY A 105 -8.27 -8.32 -2.19
C GLY A 105 -7.89 -7.03 -1.47
N LEU A 106 -6.84 -6.39 -1.98
CA LEU A 106 -6.48 -5.00 -1.73
C LEU A 106 -6.72 -4.20 -3.01
N THR A 107 -7.43 -3.09 -2.89
CA THR A 107 -7.53 -2.07 -3.94
C THR A 107 -6.96 -0.78 -3.41
N CYS A 108 -5.97 -0.23 -4.11
CA CYS A 108 -5.45 1.12 -3.86
C CYS A 108 -5.87 1.98 -5.05
N SER A 109 -6.66 3.02 -4.80
CA SER A 109 -7.12 3.92 -5.86
C SER A 109 -6.94 5.38 -5.51
N ILE A 110 -6.79 6.20 -6.54
CA ILE A 110 -6.70 7.66 -6.42
C ILE A 110 -7.38 8.31 -7.63
N LEU A 111 -8.00 9.47 -7.40
CA LEU A 111 -8.51 10.32 -8.46
C LEU A 111 -7.46 11.36 -8.83
N VAL A 112 -7.03 11.37 -10.09
CA VAL A 112 -6.29 12.46 -10.68
C VAL A 112 -7.30 13.51 -11.15
N PRO A 113 -7.30 14.73 -10.57
CA PRO A 113 -8.22 15.77 -10.99
C PRO A 113 -7.91 16.25 -12.42
N PRO A 114 -8.87 16.90 -13.09
CA PRO A 114 -8.58 17.61 -14.34
C PRO A 114 -7.38 18.54 -14.20
N ALA A 115 -6.56 18.64 -15.25
CA ALA A 115 -5.34 19.44 -15.24
C ALA A 115 -5.60 20.95 -14.99
N SER A 116 -6.83 21.41 -15.18
CA SER A 116 -7.26 22.78 -14.88
C SER A 116 -7.36 23.08 -13.38
N LEU A 117 -7.43 22.07 -12.51
CA LEU A 117 -7.59 22.24 -11.07
C LEU A 117 -6.26 22.36 -10.31
N GLY A 118 -5.13 22.00 -10.93
CA GLY A 118 -3.83 22.09 -10.30
C GLY A 118 -2.85 21.02 -10.77
N PRO A 119 -1.67 20.95 -10.13
CA PRO A 119 -0.69 19.91 -10.41
C PRO A 119 -1.19 18.53 -9.98
N ASN A 120 -0.62 17.49 -10.60
CA ASN A 120 -0.86 16.10 -10.24
C ASN A 120 -0.07 15.73 -8.98
N ASP A 121 -0.54 16.18 -7.83
CA ASP A 121 0.07 15.90 -6.53
C ASP A 121 -0.97 15.36 -5.54
N SER A 122 -0.51 14.52 -4.61
CA SER A 122 -1.35 13.88 -3.59
C SER A 122 -0.72 14.07 -2.21
N PRO A 123 -1.53 14.26 -1.15
CA PRO A 123 -1.01 14.42 0.20
C PRO A 123 -0.11 13.25 0.60
N VAL A 124 0.99 13.53 1.29
CA VAL A 124 1.95 12.54 1.77
C VAL A 124 1.94 12.56 3.28
N PHE A 125 1.48 11.48 3.90
CA PHE A 125 1.45 11.39 5.36
C PHE A 125 2.83 11.62 5.98
N ASN A 126 2.86 12.43 7.03
CA ASN A 126 4.09 12.77 7.75
C ASN A 126 4.72 11.54 8.41
N ASP A 127 3.87 10.67 8.95
CA ASP A 127 4.26 9.44 9.63
C ASP A 127 3.36 8.27 9.18
N TYR A 128 3.81 7.05 9.44
CA TYR A 128 3.01 5.83 9.33
C TYR A 128 2.81 5.21 10.71
N PRO A 129 1.65 4.58 10.98
CA PRO A 129 1.41 3.95 12.27
C PRO A 129 2.44 2.84 12.55
N PRO A 130 2.78 2.60 13.82
CA PRO A 130 3.73 1.54 14.17
C PRO A 130 3.19 0.17 13.75
N ILE A 131 4.10 -0.74 13.39
CA ILE A 131 3.73 -2.09 12.94
C ILE A 131 3.22 -3.01 14.07
N ALA A 132 3.30 -2.56 15.32
CA ALA A 132 2.83 -3.27 16.51
C ALA A 132 2.24 -2.28 17.52
N MET A 133 1.22 -2.73 18.26
CA MET A 133 0.56 -1.97 19.31
C MET A 133 0.28 -2.87 20.51
N CYS A 134 0.22 -2.28 21.72
CA CYS A 134 -0.15 -3.01 22.93
C CYS A 134 -1.66 -3.23 23.01
N VAL A 135 -2.06 -4.46 23.34
CA VAL A 135 -3.47 -4.79 23.55
C VAL A 135 -3.97 -4.08 24.81
N GLY A 136 -5.10 -3.37 24.68
CA GLY A 136 -5.74 -2.68 25.80
C GLY A 136 -5.17 -1.31 26.15
N GLU A 137 -4.10 -0.87 25.47
CA GLU A 137 -3.50 0.45 25.68
C GLU A 137 -4.10 1.50 24.73
N PRO A 138 -4.37 2.73 25.20
CA PRO A 138 -4.75 3.83 24.32
C PRO A 138 -3.67 4.12 23.28
N PHE A 139 -4.09 4.30 22.03
CA PHE A 139 -3.21 4.64 20.91
C PHE A 139 -3.70 5.93 20.26
N VAL A 140 -2.78 6.90 20.11
CA VAL A 140 -3.02 8.17 19.42
C VAL A 140 -2.00 8.27 18.29
N PHE A 141 -2.49 8.59 17.10
CA PHE A 141 -1.67 8.76 15.90
C PHE A 141 -2.18 9.95 15.10
N ASP A 142 -1.24 10.80 14.67
CA ASP A 142 -1.56 11.94 13.82
C ASP A 142 -1.60 11.49 12.35
N HIS A 143 -2.75 11.70 11.71
CA HIS A 143 -2.98 11.37 10.31
C HIS A 143 -2.76 12.56 9.37
N SER A 144 -1.98 13.57 9.80
CA SER A 144 -1.62 14.74 8.99
C SER A 144 -0.75 14.38 7.78
N ALA A 145 -0.89 15.17 6.72
CA ALA A 145 -0.24 14.99 5.42
C ALA A 145 -0.07 16.33 4.69
#